data_AF-A0A7G7BGM6-F1
#
_entry.id   AF-A0A7G7BGM6-F1
#
_cell.length_a   1.000
_cell.length_b   1.000
_cell.length_c   1.000
_cell.angle_alpha   90.00
_cell.angle_beta   90.00
_cell.angle_gamma   90.00
#
_symmetry.space_group_name_H-M   'P 1'
#
loop_
_entity.id
_entity.type
_entity.pdbx_description
1 polymer ?
#
loop_
_entity_poly.entity_id
_entity_poly.type
_entity_poly.pdbx_seq_one_letter_code
_entity_poly.pdbx_strand_id
1 'polypeptide(L)'
;MPKFQGRPWESGSRALHVYVLPRPGVDDELLGLAETCRPILGGYPIDPQCGSDPSDAGLLHLTCEMLADAPSAEYDEAALTEVADALRAELSDVPAFTTQVGPPIGNIAGAVLDVWPEADTVALIERIRSAIRNARGGEALQHSGGRPHISLGYSNPRELHQMGANALVARPGSHDLELRGAYSLAA
;
A
#
# COMPACT_ATOMS: atom_id res chain seq x y z
N MET A 1 -10.83 -6.90 -16.87
CA MET A 1 -10.83 -7.80 -15.70
C MET A 1 -9.44 -7.80 -15.09
N PRO A 2 -9.31 -7.74 -13.74
CA PRO A 2 -8.03 -7.95 -13.07
C PRO A 2 -7.45 -9.29 -13.50
N LYS A 3 -6.15 -9.31 -13.79
CA LYS A 3 -5.44 -10.53 -14.15
C LYS A 3 -4.41 -10.86 -13.08
N PHE A 4 -4.35 -12.12 -12.67
CA PHE A 4 -3.27 -12.69 -11.87
C PHE A 4 -2.52 -13.66 -12.78
N GLN A 5 -1.20 -13.47 -12.95
CA GLN A 5 -0.39 -14.30 -13.87
C GLN A 5 -0.93 -14.36 -15.31
N GLY A 6 -1.49 -13.24 -15.81
CA GLY A 6 -2.11 -13.19 -17.13
C GLY A 6 -3.46 -13.95 -17.25
N ARG A 7 -3.92 -14.61 -16.19
CA ARG A 7 -5.20 -15.32 -16.11
C ARG A 7 -6.26 -14.46 -15.41
N PRO A 8 -7.57 -14.67 -15.66
CA PRO A 8 -8.61 -14.02 -14.88
C PRO A 8 -8.41 -14.29 -13.39
N TRP A 9 -8.55 -13.27 -12.55
CA TRP A 9 -8.52 -13.43 -11.10
C TRP A 9 -9.65 -14.36 -10.65
N GLU A 10 -9.31 -15.49 -10.01
CA GLU A 10 -10.30 -16.43 -9.47
C GLU A 10 -10.89 -15.87 -8.17
N SER A 11 -12.20 -16.02 -7.99
CA SER A 11 -12.89 -15.50 -6.80
C SER A 11 -12.35 -16.19 -5.55
N GLY A 12 -11.93 -15.42 -4.55
CA GLY A 12 -11.34 -15.93 -3.30
C GLY A 12 -9.81 -16.07 -3.34
N SER A 13 -9.17 -15.95 -4.51
CA SER A 13 -7.71 -15.87 -4.59
C SER A 13 -7.22 -14.60 -3.91
N ARG A 14 -6.10 -14.74 -3.19
CA ARG A 14 -5.39 -13.66 -2.49
C ARG A 14 -3.95 -13.65 -2.99
N ALA A 15 -3.33 -12.48 -3.00
CA ALA A 15 -1.91 -12.31 -3.31
C ALA A 15 -1.19 -11.79 -2.07
N LEU A 16 0.13 -11.91 -2.06
CA LEU A 16 0.96 -11.30 -1.03
C LEU A 16 1.33 -9.89 -1.48
N HIS A 17 1.26 -8.92 -0.56
CA HIS A 17 1.57 -7.53 -0.86
C HIS A 17 2.58 -6.96 0.14
N VAL A 18 3.35 -5.98 -0.33
CA VAL A 18 4.23 -5.15 0.47
C VAL A 18 3.64 -3.73 0.52
N TYR A 19 3.53 -3.21 1.74
CA TYR A 19 2.86 -1.96 2.03
C TYR A 19 3.74 -1.02 2.87
N VAL A 20 3.54 0.28 2.68
CA VAL A 20 3.88 1.30 3.68
C VAL A 20 2.60 1.68 4.42
N LEU A 21 2.66 1.68 5.75
CA LEU A 21 1.50 1.92 6.62
C LEU A 21 1.61 3.29 7.30
N PRO A 22 0.53 4.09 7.32
CA PRO A 22 0.47 5.30 8.14
C PRO A 22 0.62 4.98 9.63
N ARG A 23 1.24 5.89 10.38
CA ARG A 23 1.53 5.78 11.81
C ARG A 23 0.81 6.88 12.60
N PRO A 24 -0.10 6.52 13.52
CA PRO A 24 -0.66 7.48 14.48
C PRO A 24 0.45 8.17 15.30
N GLY A 25 0.29 9.46 15.55
CA GLY A 25 1.27 10.33 16.20
C GLY A 25 2.39 10.86 15.29
N VAL A 26 2.48 10.37 14.05
CA VAL A 26 3.43 10.86 13.03
C VAL A 26 2.66 11.38 11.82
N ASP A 27 1.71 10.60 11.33
CA ASP A 27 0.95 10.85 10.10
C ASP A 27 -0.48 11.35 10.39
N ASP A 28 -0.70 11.97 11.55
CA ASP A 28 -2.03 12.43 12.03
C ASP A 28 -2.74 13.34 11.02
N GLU A 29 -1.94 14.09 10.27
CA GLU A 29 -2.36 14.95 9.17
C GLU A 29 -3.05 14.20 8.03
N LEU A 30 -2.49 13.04 7.64
CA LEU A 30 -3.07 12.14 6.64
C LEU A 30 -4.30 11.41 7.23
N LEU A 31 -4.20 10.96 8.47
CA LEU A 31 -5.28 10.24 9.14
C LEU A 31 -6.52 11.12 9.33
N GLY A 32 -6.34 12.36 9.76
CA GLY A 32 -7.42 13.35 9.88
C GLY A 32 -8.06 13.72 8.54
N LEU A 33 -7.27 13.80 7.46
CA LEU A 33 -7.81 13.97 6.11
C LEU A 33 -8.70 12.78 5.71
N ALA A 34 -8.22 11.54 5.93
CA ALA A 34 -8.95 10.34 5.58
C ALA A 34 -10.23 10.16 6.41
N GLU A 35 -10.19 10.49 7.70
CA GLU A 35 -11.37 10.55 8.58
C GLU A 35 -12.39 11.58 8.07
N THR A 36 -11.94 12.79 7.74
CA THR A 36 -12.81 13.85 7.20
C THR A 36 -13.50 13.43 5.89
N CYS A 37 -12.82 12.63 5.06
CA CYS A 37 -13.40 12.09 3.82
C CYS A 37 -14.43 10.97 4.08
N ARG A 38 -14.30 10.21 5.17
CA ARG A 38 -15.13 9.04 5.47
C ARG A 38 -16.65 9.27 5.34
N PRO A 39 -17.25 10.30 5.96
CA PRO A 39 -18.70 10.53 5.84
C PRO A 39 -19.13 10.87 4.41
N ILE A 40 -18.25 11.50 3.61
CA ILE A 40 -18.52 11.81 2.20
C ILE A 40 -18.57 10.51 1.39
N LEU A 41 -17.59 9.62 1.60
CA LEU A 41 -17.54 8.31 0.93
C LEU A 41 -18.76 7.44 1.26
N GLY A 42 -19.26 7.50 2.50
CA GLY A 42 -20.45 6.76 2.94
C GLY A 42 -21.75 7.14 2.20
N GLY A 43 -21.78 8.27 1.49
CA GLY A 43 -22.89 8.63 0.60
C GLY A 43 -22.88 7.90 -0.74
N TYR A 44 -21.85 7.12 -1.03
CA TYR A 44 -21.62 6.40 -2.29
C TYR A 44 -21.40 4.91 -1.99
N PRO A 45 -21.51 4.02 -3.00
CA PRO A 45 -21.15 2.61 -2.85
C PRO A 45 -19.62 2.45 -2.83
N ILE A 46 -18.95 3.11 -1.88
CA ILE A 46 -17.50 3.10 -1.68
C ILE A 46 -17.24 2.61 -0.26
N ASP A 47 -16.49 1.52 -0.14
CA ASP A 47 -16.09 0.96 1.15
C ASP A 47 -14.82 1.67 1.66
N PRO A 48 -14.92 2.51 2.71
CA PRO A 48 -13.80 3.31 3.19
C PRO A 48 -12.74 2.43 3.85
N GLN A 49 -11.47 2.79 3.63
CA GLN A 49 -10.31 2.10 4.18
C GLN A 49 -9.76 2.76 5.46
N CYS A 50 -10.17 4.00 5.78
CA CYS A 50 -9.76 4.64 7.02
C CYS A 50 -10.43 4.04 8.25
N GLY A 51 -9.83 4.25 9.42
CA GLY A 51 -10.42 3.94 10.71
C GLY A 51 -11.57 4.86 11.08
N SER A 52 -12.16 4.62 12.25
CA SER A 52 -13.31 5.41 12.74
C SER A 52 -12.91 6.70 13.45
N ASP A 53 -11.62 6.91 13.72
CA ASP A 53 -11.09 8.10 14.40
C ASP A 53 -9.66 8.42 13.90
N PRO A 54 -9.11 9.62 14.18
CA PRO A 54 -7.81 10.06 13.68
C PRO A 54 -6.60 9.23 14.14
N SER A 55 -6.75 8.41 15.17
CA SER A 55 -5.68 7.53 15.67
C SER A 55 -5.77 6.12 15.11
N ASP A 56 -6.80 5.82 14.31
CA ASP A 56 -7.00 4.54 13.65
C ASP A 56 -6.75 4.68 12.13
N ALA A 57 -5.60 4.16 11.69
CA ALA A 57 -5.28 4.08 10.27
C ALA A 57 -6.20 3.13 9.49
N GLY A 58 -6.92 2.24 10.19
CA GLY A 58 -7.73 1.20 9.58
C GLY A 58 -6.90 0.33 8.64
N LEU A 59 -7.31 0.34 7.37
CA LEU A 59 -6.69 -0.38 6.26
C LEU A 59 -5.95 0.55 5.29
N LEU A 60 -5.73 1.82 5.64
CA LEU A 60 -4.95 2.74 4.80
C LEU A 60 -3.53 2.22 4.61
N HIS A 61 -3.07 2.26 3.37
CA HIS A 61 -1.72 1.85 3.00
C HIS A 61 -1.33 2.45 1.65
N LEU A 62 -0.03 2.60 1.45
CA LEU A 62 0.57 2.80 0.14
C LEU A 62 1.04 1.43 -0.37
N THR A 63 0.47 0.98 -1.49
CA THR A 63 0.89 -0.28 -2.14
C THR A 63 2.26 -0.08 -2.78
N CYS A 64 3.25 -0.83 -2.30
CA CYS A 64 4.58 -0.82 -2.89
C CYS A 64 4.72 -1.90 -3.95
N GLU A 65 4.28 -3.12 -3.63
CA GLU A 65 4.29 -4.21 -4.59
C GLU A 65 3.27 -5.30 -4.26
N MET A 66 2.81 -6.01 -5.28
CA MET A 66 2.06 -7.27 -5.17
C MET A 66 2.91 -8.40 -5.76
N LEU A 67 3.18 -9.44 -4.97
CA LEU A 67 3.83 -10.65 -5.47
C LEU A 67 2.82 -11.44 -6.29
N ALA A 68 3.15 -11.66 -7.56
CA ALA A 68 2.27 -12.27 -8.54
C ALA A 68 2.68 -13.71 -8.93
N ASP A 69 3.75 -14.27 -8.36
CA ASP A 69 4.27 -15.60 -8.71
C ASP A 69 3.40 -16.76 -8.17
N ALA A 70 2.65 -16.54 -7.08
CA ALA A 70 1.72 -17.53 -6.54
C ALA A 70 0.61 -16.88 -5.70
N PRO A 71 -0.55 -17.54 -5.53
CA PRO A 71 -1.52 -17.17 -4.52
C PRO A 71 -0.91 -17.17 -3.10
N SER A 72 -1.40 -16.31 -2.22
CA SER A 72 -0.83 -16.15 -0.87
C SER A 72 -0.86 -17.43 -0.04
N ALA A 73 -1.82 -18.34 -0.31
CA ALA A 73 -1.95 -19.62 0.39
C ALA A 73 -0.84 -20.62 0.06
N GLU A 74 -0.07 -20.36 -1.01
CA GLU A 74 1.04 -21.22 -1.44
C GLU A 74 2.40 -20.75 -0.87
N TYR A 75 2.44 -19.62 -0.15
CA TYR A 75 3.62 -19.20 0.60
C TYR A 75 3.64 -19.89 1.96
N ASP A 76 4.59 -20.80 2.13
CA ASP A 76 4.90 -21.34 3.45
C ASP A 76 5.75 -20.36 4.28
N GLU A 77 5.96 -20.70 5.56
CA GLU A 77 6.74 -19.85 6.48
C GLU A 77 8.17 -19.60 6.01
N ALA A 78 8.78 -20.56 5.30
CA ALA A 78 10.14 -20.42 4.78
C ALA A 78 10.18 -19.38 3.66
N ALA A 79 9.25 -19.44 2.70
CA ALA A 79 9.12 -18.45 1.64
C ALA A 79 8.78 -17.05 2.19
N LEU A 80 7.91 -16.97 3.21
CA LEU A 80 7.61 -15.70 3.88
C LEU A 80 8.85 -15.11 4.56
N THR A 81 9.62 -15.96 5.25
CA THR A 81 10.85 -15.54 5.95
C THR A 81 11.92 -15.08 4.97
N GLU A 82 12.12 -15.81 3.87
CA GLU A 82 13.06 -15.44 2.81
C GLU A 82 12.76 -14.06 2.22
N VAL A 83 11.49 -13.80 1.87
CA VAL A 83 11.06 -12.48 1.36
C VAL A 83 11.25 -11.40 2.42
N ALA A 84 10.88 -11.67 3.67
CA ALA A 84 11.03 -10.73 4.78
C ALA A 84 12.50 -10.34 5.02
N ASP A 85 13.40 -11.31 5.01
CA ASP A 85 14.82 -11.09 5.26
C ASP A 85 15.49 -10.36 4.10
N ALA A 86 15.12 -10.69 2.86
CA ALA A 86 15.57 -9.94 1.69
C ALA A 86 15.12 -8.47 1.74
N LEU A 87 13.86 -8.22 2.11
CA LEU A 87 13.34 -6.86 2.29
C LEU A 87 14.08 -6.12 3.41
N ARG A 88 14.29 -6.76 4.56
CA ARG A 88 15.03 -6.13 5.68
C ARG A 88 16.46 -5.78 5.29
N ALA A 89 17.16 -6.67 4.59
CA ALA A 89 18.52 -6.41 4.15
C ALA A 89 18.59 -5.24 3.16
N GLU A 90 17.75 -5.27 2.12
CA GLU A 90 17.73 -4.25 1.06
C GLU A 90 17.25 -2.87 1.55
N LEU A 91 16.43 -2.82 2.60
CA LEU A 91 15.86 -1.57 3.13
C LEU A 91 16.60 -1.05 4.37
N SER A 92 17.63 -1.75 4.84
CA SER A 92 18.34 -1.41 6.08
C SER A 92 19.07 -0.06 6.06
N ASP A 93 19.45 0.41 4.86
CA ASP A 93 20.18 1.66 4.62
C ASP A 93 19.33 2.75 3.97
N VAL A 94 18.04 2.50 3.75
CA VAL A 94 17.13 3.47 3.13
C VAL A 94 16.83 4.57 4.16
N PRO A 95 17.19 5.83 3.89
CA PRO A 95 16.94 6.92 4.81
C PRO A 95 15.44 7.21 4.92
N ALA A 96 15.07 7.72 6.08
CA ALA A 96 13.76 8.35 6.27
C ALA A 96 13.54 9.49 5.26
N PHE A 97 12.33 9.57 4.70
CA PHE A 97 11.94 10.66 3.82
C PHE A 97 10.48 11.05 4.02
N THR A 98 10.20 12.32 3.71
CA THR A 98 8.86 12.90 3.75
C THR A 98 8.31 12.99 2.33
N THR A 99 7.00 12.80 2.17
CA THR A 99 6.29 13.08 0.92
C THR A 99 4.91 13.64 1.26
N GLN A 100 4.22 14.20 0.27
CA GLN A 100 2.88 14.76 0.44
C GLN A 100 1.85 13.84 -0.19
N VAL A 101 0.64 13.93 0.33
CA VAL A 101 -0.54 13.32 -0.27
C VAL A 101 -1.42 14.42 -0.86
N GLY A 102 -1.76 14.27 -2.13
CA GLY A 102 -2.64 15.18 -2.86
C GLY A 102 -4.10 15.05 -2.42
N PRO A 103 -4.99 15.89 -2.96
CA PRO A 103 -6.42 15.82 -2.66
C PRO A 103 -7.01 14.47 -3.12
N PRO A 104 -8.16 14.05 -2.55
CA PRO A 104 -8.88 12.87 -3.01
C PRO A 104 -9.25 12.94 -4.50
N ILE A 105 -8.93 11.88 -5.24
CA ILE A 105 -9.26 11.70 -6.65
C ILE A 105 -10.19 10.49 -6.78
N GLY A 106 -11.36 10.69 -7.37
CA GLY A 106 -12.27 9.60 -7.74
C GLY A 106 -11.85 8.96 -9.07
N ASN A 107 -11.88 7.64 -9.14
CA ASN A 107 -11.68 6.86 -10.36
C ASN A 107 -12.68 5.69 -10.43
N ILE A 108 -12.55 4.82 -11.42
CA ILE A 108 -13.46 3.68 -11.62
C ILE A 108 -13.38 2.60 -10.52
N ALA A 109 -12.27 2.57 -9.77
CA ALA A 109 -12.00 1.62 -8.70
C ALA A 109 -12.40 2.19 -7.32
N GLY A 110 -12.48 3.52 -7.16
CA GLY A 110 -12.88 4.15 -5.91
C GLY A 110 -12.30 5.55 -5.74
N ALA A 111 -11.84 5.87 -4.53
CA ALA A 111 -11.21 7.14 -4.21
C ALA A 111 -9.78 6.91 -3.71
N VAL A 112 -8.83 7.69 -4.22
CA VAL A 112 -7.40 7.59 -3.90
C VAL A 112 -6.80 8.95 -3.55
N LEU A 113 -5.69 8.95 -2.83
CA LEU A 113 -4.81 10.09 -2.63
C LEU A 113 -3.54 9.85 -3.45
N ASP A 114 -3.23 10.75 -4.37
CA ASP A 114 -1.95 10.72 -5.10
C ASP A 114 -0.79 11.05 -4.16
N VAL A 115 0.37 10.44 -4.35
CA VAL A 115 1.60 10.78 -3.60
C VAL A 115 2.48 11.69 -4.45
N TRP A 116 2.96 12.78 -3.85
CA TRP A 116 3.79 13.78 -4.53
C TRP A 116 4.70 14.54 -3.54
N PRO A 117 5.95 14.89 -3.90
CA PRO A 117 6.71 14.39 -5.04
C PRO A 117 6.92 12.87 -4.97
N GLU A 118 6.86 12.20 -6.12
CA GLU A 118 6.89 10.73 -6.17
C GLU A 118 8.30 10.12 -6.16
N ALA A 119 9.36 10.93 -6.32
CA ALA A 119 10.72 10.44 -6.57
C ALA A 119 11.24 9.48 -5.49
N ASP A 120 11.15 9.87 -4.21
CA ASP A 120 11.65 9.03 -3.10
C ASP A 120 10.76 7.79 -2.89
N THR A 121 9.45 7.93 -3.07
CA THR A 121 8.51 6.80 -3.02
C THR A 121 8.78 5.79 -4.14
N VAL A 122 9.03 6.25 -5.36
CA VAL A 122 9.40 5.39 -6.49
C VAL A 122 10.76 4.72 -6.23
N ALA A 123 11.73 5.45 -5.67
CA ALA A 123 13.02 4.87 -5.30
C ALA A 123 12.87 3.76 -4.24
N LEU A 124 12.02 3.97 -3.22
CA LEU A 124 11.68 2.93 -2.22
C LEU A 124 11.02 1.71 -2.89
N ILE A 125 10.05 1.92 -3.77
CA ILE A 125 9.36 0.84 -4.49
C ILE A 125 10.36 0.03 -5.34
N GLU A 126 11.30 0.69 -6.02
CA GLU A 126 12.32 -0.02 -6.81
C GLU A 126 13.29 -0.83 -5.95
N ARG A 127 13.62 -0.37 -4.73
CA ARG A 127 14.38 -1.17 -3.75
C ARG A 127 13.58 -2.40 -3.29
N ILE A 128 12.30 -2.22 -2.98
CA ILE A 128 11.39 -3.34 -2.65
C ILE A 128 11.33 -4.36 -3.80
N ARG A 129 11.19 -3.88 -5.04
CA ARG A 129 11.19 -4.73 -6.24
C ARG A 129 12.53 -5.45 -6.42
N SER A 130 13.65 -4.79 -6.16
CA SER A 130 14.99 -5.42 -6.17
C SER A 130 15.07 -6.59 -5.19
N ALA A 131 14.65 -6.37 -3.93
CA ALA A 131 14.62 -7.42 -2.90
C ALA A 131 13.76 -8.61 -3.31
N ILE A 132 12.52 -8.36 -3.76
CA ILE A 132 11.59 -9.40 -4.21
C ILE A 132 12.17 -10.16 -5.40
N ARG A 133 12.77 -9.47 -6.38
CA ARG A 133 13.40 -10.12 -7.54
C ARG A 133 14.54 -11.05 -7.14
N ASN A 134 15.34 -10.65 -6.16
CA ASN A 134 16.46 -11.46 -5.68
C ASN A 134 15.99 -12.70 -4.91
N ALA A 135 14.93 -12.57 -4.10
CA ALA A 135 14.37 -13.68 -3.32
C ALA A 135 13.50 -14.64 -4.14
N ARG A 136 12.70 -14.12 -5.09
CA ARG A 136 11.62 -14.88 -5.75
C ARG A 136 11.71 -14.93 -7.27
N GLY A 137 12.66 -14.21 -7.85
CA GLY A 137 12.81 -14.08 -9.29
C GLY A 137 11.88 -13.04 -9.92
N GLY A 138 12.05 -12.80 -11.23
CA GLY A 138 11.29 -11.78 -11.97
C GLY A 138 9.80 -12.09 -12.13
N GLU A 139 9.40 -13.37 -12.07
CA GLU A 139 7.99 -13.79 -12.17
C GLU A 139 7.13 -13.26 -11.01
N ALA A 140 7.74 -12.92 -9.87
CA ALA A 140 7.03 -12.29 -8.77
C ALA A 140 6.58 -10.85 -9.08
N LEU A 141 7.17 -10.19 -10.09
CA LEU A 141 7.00 -8.76 -10.38
C LEU A 141 6.18 -8.50 -11.66
N GLN A 142 4.96 -9.02 -11.72
CA GLN A 142 4.08 -8.84 -12.90
C GLN A 142 3.14 -7.63 -12.77
N HIS A 143 3.14 -6.95 -11.63
CA HIS A 143 2.32 -5.76 -11.41
C HIS A 143 3.10 -4.50 -11.81
N SER A 144 2.46 -3.61 -12.58
CA SER A 144 3.11 -2.40 -13.08
C SER A 144 3.09 -1.22 -12.09
N GLY A 145 2.52 -1.41 -10.89
CA GLY A 145 2.58 -0.47 -9.76
C GLY A 145 1.76 0.82 -9.91
N GLY A 146 1.64 1.34 -11.13
CA GLY A 146 1.01 2.65 -11.38
C GLY A 146 1.77 3.79 -10.71
N ARG A 147 1.14 4.97 -10.67
CA ARG A 147 1.64 6.08 -9.84
C ARG A 147 1.38 5.75 -8.36
N PRO A 148 2.31 6.04 -7.43
CA PRO A 148 2.09 5.76 -6.02
C PRO A 148 0.89 6.52 -5.48
N HIS A 149 0.00 5.81 -4.78
CA HIS A 149 -1.23 6.34 -4.22
C HIS A 149 -1.64 5.56 -2.96
N ILE A 150 -2.52 6.17 -2.17
CA ILE A 150 -3.19 5.56 -1.02
C ILE A 150 -4.68 5.47 -1.33
N SER A 151 -5.26 4.30 -1.25
CA SER A 151 -6.71 4.13 -1.45
C SER A 151 -7.48 4.59 -0.21
N LEU A 152 -8.37 5.57 -0.37
CA LEU A 152 -9.32 5.97 0.68
C LEU A 152 -10.52 5.04 0.76
N GLY A 153 -10.88 4.42 -0.36
CA GLY A 153 -12.02 3.52 -0.44
C GLY A 153 -12.16 2.90 -1.81
N TYR A 154 -12.79 1.74 -1.87
CA TYR A 154 -13.01 0.99 -3.11
C TYR A 154 -14.50 0.92 -3.44
N SER A 155 -14.87 1.11 -4.70
CA SER A 155 -16.25 1.08 -5.17
C SER A 155 -16.78 -0.32 -5.52
N ASN A 156 -15.98 -1.37 -5.23
CA ASN A 156 -16.30 -2.74 -5.62
C ASN A 156 -15.92 -3.75 -4.52
N PRO A 157 -16.85 -4.65 -4.11
CA PRO A 157 -16.55 -5.74 -3.17
C PRO A 157 -15.39 -6.65 -3.58
N ARG A 158 -15.03 -6.68 -4.87
CA ARG A 158 -13.94 -7.53 -5.39
C ARG A 158 -12.54 -7.02 -5.04
N GLU A 159 -12.34 -5.72 -4.85
CA GLU A 159 -11.02 -5.15 -4.51
C GLU A 159 -10.72 -5.29 -3.01
N LEU A 160 -11.76 -5.31 -2.17
CA LEU A 160 -11.67 -5.64 -0.74
C LEU A 160 -11.05 -7.01 -0.45
N HIS A 161 -11.19 -7.99 -1.35
CA HIS A 161 -10.69 -9.35 -1.14
C HIS A 161 -9.16 -9.48 -1.18
N GLN A 162 -8.43 -8.46 -1.66
CA GLN A 162 -6.96 -8.45 -1.65
C GLN A 162 -6.37 -8.14 -0.26
N MET A 163 -7.16 -7.62 0.67
CA MET A 163 -6.68 -7.06 1.93
C MET A 163 -6.64 -8.05 3.11
N GLY A 164 -6.95 -9.32 2.86
CA GLY A 164 -7.01 -10.37 3.89
C GLY A 164 -5.76 -11.24 4.05
N ALA A 165 -4.65 -10.93 3.38
CA ALA A 165 -3.41 -11.72 3.46
C ALA A 165 -2.33 -10.98 4.26
N ASN A 166 -1.59 -11.74 5.08
CA ASN A 166 -0.54 -11.30 6.01
C ASN A 166 0.33 -10.19 5.42
N ALA A 167 0.23 -8.99 5.99
CA ALA A 167 1.11 -7.88 5.65
C ALA A 167 2.52 -8.19 6.20
N LEU A 168 3.52 -8.27 5.32
CA LEU A 168 4.91 -8.16 5.74
C LEU A 168 5.23 -6.68 5.95
N VAL A 169 5.15 -6.26 7.22
CA VAL A 169 5.57 -4.91 7.61
C VAL A 169 7.10 -4.90 7.62
N ALA A 170 7.72 -4.26 6.64
CA ALA A 170 9.12 -3.86 6.75
C ALA A 170 9.23 -2.83 7.88
N ARG A 171 9.64 -3.28 9.07
CA ARG A 171 9.98 -2.39 10.20
C ARG A 171 11.50 -2.34 10.34
N PRO A 172 12.17 -1.24 9.95
CA PRO A 172 13.53 -0.98 10.37
C PRO A 172 13.51 -0.53 11.84
N GLY A 173 14.38 -1.11 12.65
CA GLY A 173 14.63 -0.65 14.00
C GLY A 173 15.29 0.72 14.02
N SER A 174 14.76 1.59 14.88
CA SER A 174 15.33 2.83 15.40
C SER A 174 16.01 3.75 14.38
N HIS A 175 15.24 4.37 13.49
CA HIS A 175 15.27 5.82 13.18
C HIS A 175 14.04 6.13 12.33
N ASP A 176 13.24 7.09 12.78
CA ASP A 176 11.89 7.39 12.28
C ASP A 176 11.85 7.69 10.78
N LEU A 177 11.20 6.82 9.99
CA LEU A 177 10.71 7.11 8.63
C LEU A 177 9.56 8.11 8.73
N GLU A 178 9.89 9.38 8.82
CA GLU A 178 8.97 10.49 9.03
C GLU A 178 8.25 10.87 7.73
N LEU A 179 6.95 10.59 7.64
CA LEU A 179 6.06 11.29 6.70
C LEU A 179 5.63 12.57 7.40
N ARG A 180 5.97 13.75 6.87
CA ARG A 180 5.49 15.04 7.36
C ARG A 180 4.88 15.78 6.17
N GLY A 181 3.61 16.16 6.29
CA GLY A 181 2.80 16.69 5.21
C GLY A 181 3.04 18.16 4.87
N ALA A 182 2.43 18.59 3.75
CA ALA A 182 1.84 19.92 3.57
C ALA A 182 0.82 19.92 2.41
N TYR A 183 -0.25 20.71 2.59
CA TYR A 183 -1.56 20.67 1.91
C TYR A 183 -1.86 21.88 1.00
N SER A 184 -2.99 21.87 0.27
CA SER A 184 -3.99 22.98 0.34
C SER A 184 -5.38 22.57 -0.20
N LEU A 185 -6.42 22.91 0.57
CA LEU A 185 -7.80 23.07 0.09
C LEU A 185 -7.98 24.55 -0.27
N ALA A 186 -8.29 24.85 -1.53
CA ALA A 186 -8.89 26.13 -1.89
C ALA A 186 -10.40 25.91 -2.09
N ALA A 187 -11.18 26.76 -1.43
CA ALA A 187 -12.64 26.74 -1.33
C ALA A 187 -13.37 26.76 -2.68
#